data_AF-A0A924IK09-F1
#
_entry.id   AF-A0A924IK09-F1
#
_cell.length_a   1.000
_cell.length_b   1.000
_cell.length_c   1.000
_cell.angle_alpha   90.00
_cell.angle_beta   90.00
_cell.angle_gamma   90.00
#
_symmetry.space_group_name_H-M   'P 1'
#
loop_
_entity.id
_entity.type
_entity.pdbx_description
1 polymer ?
#
loop_
_entity_poly.entity_id
_entity_poly.type
_entity_poly.pdbx_seq_one_letter_code
_entity_poly.pdbx_strand_id
1 'polypeptide(L)' 'MKKKIVKNTDAAMYKKIEFDKKSAQSARKLLKSKKKPTSIALEEETIEELKELAALKGIPYQVLMRSFILDGLRKSKKAA' A
#
# COMPACT_ATOMS: atom_id res chain seq x y z
N MET A 1 11.38 37.12 -0.90
CA MET A 1 10.49 37.23 0.29
C MET A 1 11.06 36.38 1.42
N LYS A 2 11.41 36.97 2.59
CA LYS A 2 11.96 36.23 3.73
C LYS A 2 10.82 35.47 4.44
N LYS A 3 10.89 34.13 4.50
CA LYS A 3 9.92 33.31 5.25
C LYS A 3 10.05 33.61 6.75
N LYS A 4 9.01 34.20 7.36
CA LYS A 4 8.90 34.30 8.83
C LYS A 4 8.68 32.90 9.38
N ILE A 5 9.70 32.34 10.03
CA ILE A 5 9.53 31.13 10.86
C ILE A 5 8.94 31.62 12.18
N VAL A 6 7.63 31.43 12.36
CA VAL A 6 6.97 31.66 13.64
C VAL A 6 7.45 30.56 14.59
N LYS A 7 8.37 30.89 15.48
CA LYS A 7 8.75 29.97 16.57
C LYS A 7 7.61 29.97 17.57
N ASN A 8 6.98 28.81 17.74
CA ASN A 8 5.89 28.61 18.68
C ASN A 8 6.40 28.86 20.12
N THR A 9 5.84 29.87 20.78
CA THR A 9 6.28 30.36 22.11
C THR A 9 5.86 29.44 23.26
N ASP A 10 4.94 28.50 23.03
CA ASP A 10 4.42 27.56 24.04
C ASP A 10 5.22 26.25 24.10
N ALA A 11 6.55 26.35 24.15
CA ALA A 11 7.45 25.20 24.26
C ALA A 11 7.17 24.31 25.49
N ALA A 12 6.52 24.86 26.53
CA ALA A 12 6.17 24.16 27.75
C ALA A 12 5.06 23.11 27.55
N MET A 13 4.08 23.35 26.67
CA MET A 13 3.01 22.37 26.39
C MET A 13 3.53 21.15 25.63
N TYR A 14 4.47 21.33 24.70
CA TYR A 14 5.04 20.24 23.92
C TYR A 14 6.10 19.43 24.70
N LYS A 15 6.69 19.99 25.76
CA LYS A 15 7.63 19.27 26.64
C LYS A 15 6.97 18.12 27.41
N LYS A 16 5.66 18.18 27.64
CA LYS A 16 4.88 17.14 28.35
C LYS A 16 4.47 15.95 27.48
N ILE A 17 4.75 15.99 26.18
CA ILE A 17 4.37 14.93 25.25
C ILE A 17 5.58 14.01 25.08
N GLU A 18 5.55 12.85 25.71
CA GLU A 18 6.53 11.79 25.44
C GLU A 18 6.24 11.17 24.07
N PHE A 19 7.03 11.56 23.07
CA PHE A 19 6.92 10.99 21.74
C PHE A 19 7.59 9.61 21.71
N ASP A 20 6.79 8.55 21.64
CA ASP A 20 7.29 7.20 21.42
C ASP A 20 7.80 7.05 19.97
N LYS A 21 9.06 7.44 19.81
CA LYS A 21 9.81 7.37 18.56
C LYS A 21 9.90 5.93 18.04
N LYS A 22 9.90 4.92 18.92
CA LYS A 22 10.08 3.52 18.52
C LYS A 22 8.81 2.98 17.88
N SER A 23 7.63 3.20 18.48
CA SER A 23 6.35 2.79 17.88
C SER A 23 6.06 3.54 16.58
N ALA A 24 6.36 4.85 16.54
CA ALA A 24 6.20 5.63 15.31
C ALA A 24 7.12 5.11 14.17
N GLN A 25 8.35 4.69 14.49
CA GLN A 25 9.26 4.11 13.52
C GLN A 25 8.88 2.69 13.09
N SER A 26 8.40 1.85 13.99
CA SER A 26 7.96 0.49 13.66
C SER A 26 6.71 0.51 12.78
N ALA A 27 5.73 1.37 13.07
CA ALA A 27 4.57 1.61 12.22
C ALA A 27 4.98 2.06 10.81
N ARG A 28 5.95 2.99 10.71
CA ARG A 28 6.51 3.41 9.40
C ARG A 28 7.23 2.29 8.66
N LYS A 29 7.93 1.39 9.37
CA LYS A 29 8.62 0.23 8.77
C LYS A 29 7.63 -0.81 8.25
N LEU A 30 6.54 -1.06 8.98
CA LEU A 30 5.44 -1.94 8.54
C LEU A 30 4.78 -1.41 7.27
N LEU A 31 4.52 -0.10 7.19
CA LEU A 31 4.06 0.55 5.96
C LEU A 31 5.08 0.46 4.81
N LYS A 32 6.36 0.28 5.15
CA LYS A 32 7.49 0.17 4.21
C LYS A 32 7.74 -1.25 3.71
N SER A 33 7.00 -2.28 4.13
CA SER A 33 7.05 -3.59 3.46
C SER A 33 6.45 -3.43 2.07
N LYS A 34 7.26 -2.92 1.14
CA LYS A 34 6.83 -2.59 -0.21
C LYS A 34 6.42 -3.88 -0.90
N LYS A 35 5.24 -3.86 -1.51
CA LYS A 35 4.83 -4.90 -2.46
C LYS A 35 5.93 -5.01 -3.50
N LYS A 36 6.46 -6.22 -3.71
CA LYS A 36 7.50 -6.44 -4.72
C LYS A 36 6.84 -6.34 -6.10
N PRO A 37 7.35 -5.51 -7.02
CA PRO A 37 6.90 -5.55 -8.40
C PRO A 37 7.25 -6.93 -8.98
N THR A 38 6.31 -7.52 -9.70
CA THR A 38 6.48 -8.83 -10.33
C THR A 38 5.96 -8.71 -11.74
N SER A 39 6.81 -9.06 -12.71
CA SER A 39 6.44 -9.15 -14.11
C SER A 39 5.77 -10.48 -14.37
N ILE A 40 4.65 -10.46 -15.09
CA ILE A 40 3.90 -11.65 -15.50
C ILE A 40 3.66 -11.51 -16.99
N ALA A 41 4.04 -12.53 -17.76
CA ALA A 41 3.75 -12.59 -19.19
C ALA A 41 2.31 -13.07 -19.38
N LEU A 42 1.52 -12.31 -20.14
CA LEU A 42 0.14 -12.60 -20.50
C LEU A 42 -0.05 -12.18 -21.95
N GLU A 43 -0.95 -12.84 -22.66
CA GLU A 43 -1.39 -12.41 -23.98
C GLU A 43 -2.12 -11.06 -23.91
N GLU A 44 -2.02 -10.28 -24.98
CA GLU A 44 -2.57 -8.92 -25.01
C GLU A 44 -4.10 -8.91 -24.82
N GLU A 45 -4.80 -9.82 -25.49
CA GLU A 45 -6.25 -10.02 -25.35
C GLU A 45 -6.65 -10.29 -23.89
N THR A 46 -5.86 -11.11 -23.17
CA THR A 46 -6.13 -11.41 -21.76
C THR A 46 -5.95 -10.17 -20.87
N ILE A 47 -4.98 -9.31 -21.19
CA ILE A 47 -4.74 -8.08 -20.45
C ILE A 47 -5.92 -7.11 -20.62
N GLU A 48 -6.48 -7.03 -21.83
CA GLU A 48 -7.64 -6.19 -22.13
C GLU A 48 -8.88 -6.67 -21.36
N GLU A 49 -9.22 -7.95 -21.45
CA GLU A 49 -10.35 -8.53 -20.72
C GLU A 49 -10.24 -8.31 -19.20
N LEU A 50 -9.04 -8.48 -18.63
CA LEU A 50 -8.82 -8.25 -17.21
C LEU A 50 -8.97 -6.77 -16.82
N LYS A 51 -8.58 -5.84 -17.68
CA LYS A 51 -8.78 -4.40 -17.45
C LYS A 51 -10.25 -4.03 -17.49
N GLU A 52 -10.99 -4.55 -18.46
CA GLU A 52 -12.44 -4.35 -18.56
C GLU A 52 -13.16 -4.90 -17.33
N LEU A 53 -12.81 -6.12 -16.91
CA LEU A 53 -13.39 -6.75 -15.72
C LEU A 53 -13.07 -5.94 -14.46
N ALA A 54 -11.86 -5.39 -14.35
CA ALA A 54 -11.47 -4.52 -13.24
C ALA A 54 -12.28 -3.21 -13.24
N ALA A 55 -12.47 -2.59 -14.41
CA ALA A 55 -13.26 -1.38 -14.59
C ALA A 55 -14.73 -1.61 -14.20
N LEU A 56 -15.32 -2.71 -14.66
CA LEU A 56 -16.70 -3.10 -14.33
C LEU A 56 -16.89 -3.32 -12.82
N LYS A 57 -15.86 -3.80 -12.13
CA LYS A 57 -15.85 -3.96 -10.67
C LYS A 57 -15.48 -2.68 -9.90
N GLY A 58 -15.11 -1.60 -10.59
CA GLY A 58 -14.66 -0.36 -9.98
C GLY A 58 -13.36 -0.50 -9.18
N ILE A 59 -12.49 -1.46 -9.52
CA ILE A 59 -11.22 -1.70 -8.83
C ILE A 59 -10.03 -1.56 -9.79
N PRO A 60 -8.82 -1.23 -9.30
CA PRO A 60 -7.64 -1.23 -10.14
C PRO A 60 -7.29 -2.63 -10.65
N TYR A 61 -6.85 -2.74 -11.91
CA TYR A 61 -6.35 -3.98 -12.52
C TYR A 61 -5.36 -4.74 -11.62
N GLN A 62 -4.41 -4.03 -11.01
CA GLN A 62 -3.44 -4.64 -10.09
C GLN A 62 -4.08 -5.25 -8.82
N VAL A 63 -5.21 -4.73 -8.37
CA VAL A 63 -5.95 -5.28 -7.22
C VAL A 63 -6.67 -6.54 -7.63
N LEU A 64 -7.34 -6.52 -8.79
CA LEU A 64 -7.99 -7.70 -9.37
C LEU A 64 -7.00 -8.86 -9.54
N MET A 65 -5.88 -8.61 -10.22
CA MET A 65 -4.84 -9.61 -10.45
C MET A 65 -4.37 -10.29 -9.15
N ARG A 66 -4.12 -9.48 -8.11
CA ARG A 66 -3.68 -10.02 -6.81
C ARG A 66 -4.73 -10.92 -6.18
N SER A 67 -6.02 -10.57 -6.30
CA SER A 67 -7.10 -11.41 -5.81
C SER A 67 -7.08 -12.77 -6.51
N PHE A 68 -7.02 -12.77 -7.84
CA PHE A 68 -6.99 -14.00 -8.63
C PHE A 68 -5.80 -14.90 -8.30
N ILE A 69 -4.60 -14.33 -8.17
CA ILE A 69 -3.40 -15.10 -7.77
C ILE A 69 -3.59 -15.72 -6.37
N LEU A 70 -4.07 -14.93 -5.39
CA LEU A 70 -4.28 -15.42 -4.02
C LEU A 70 -5.41 -16.45 -3.92
N ASP A 71 -6.46 -16.30 -4.70
CA ASP A 71 -7.58 -17.25 -4.78
C ASP A 71 -7.13 -18.55 -5.44
N GLY A 72 -6.39 -18.46 -6.56
CA GLY A 72 -5.82 -19.61 -7.25
C GLY A 72 -4.89 -20.43 -6.35
N LEU A 73 -3.97 -19.76 -5.62
CA LEU A 73 -3.10 -20.42 -4.66
C LEU A 73 -3.88 -21.11 -3.53
N ARG A 74 -4.92 -20.46 -3.00
CA ARG A 74 -5.77 -21.05 -1.95
C ARG A 74 -6.51 -22.28 -2.44
N LYS A 75 -7.04 -22.25 -3.67
CA LYS A 75 -7.71 -23.41 -4.28
C LYS A 75 -6.73 -24.56 -4.52
N SER A 76 -5.53 -24.28 -5.04
CA SER A 76 -4.49 -25.29 -5.27
C SER A 76 -4.09 -26.00 -3.97
N LYS A 77 -3.91 -25.25 -2.86
CA LYS A 77 -3.57 -25.82 -1.56
C LYS A 77 -4.67 -26.67 -0.91
N LYS A 78 -5.92 -26.50 -1.31
CA LYS A 78 -7.04 -27.31 -0.81
C LYS A 78 -7.23 -28.60 -1.61
N ALA A 79 -6.72 -28.63 -2.84
CA ALA A 79 -6.82 -29.77 -3.74
C ALA A 79 -5.63 -30.73 -3.63
N ALA A 80 -4.53 -30.28 -3.02
CA ALA A 80 -3.36 -31.08 -2.65
C ALA A 80 -3.50 -31.60 -1.21
#